data_AF-A0A523Y7L7-F1
#
_entry.id   AF-A0A523Y7L7-F1
#
_cell.length_a   1.000
_cell.length_b   1.000
_cell.length_c   1.000
_cell.angle_alpha   90.00
_cell.angle_beta   90.00
_cell.angle_gamma   90.00
#
_symmetry.space_group_name_H-M   'P 1'
#
loop_
_entity.id
_entity.type
_entity.pdbx_description
1 polymer ?
#
loop_
_entity_poly.entity_id
_entity_poly.type
_entity_poly.pdbx_seq_one_letter_code
_entity_poly.pdbx_strand_id
1 'polypeptide(L)' 'MEKILTAIGFAFLISGIVGVYMTIGLLQWGSSDWVLVIITCGTLAAAGLGIIIGLILTLD' A
#
# COMPACT_ATOMS: atom_id res chain seq x y z
N MET A 1 -21.14 -6.68 -3.45
CA MET A 1 -20.05 -6.61 -2.44
C MET A 1 -18.75 -6.08 -3.05
N GLU A 2 -18.59 -6.10 -4.39
CA GLU A 2 -17.32 -5.75 -5.04
C GLU A 2 -16.91 -4.29 -4.82
N LYS A 3 -17.87 -3.35 -4.80
CA LYS A 3 -17.59 -1.92 -4.56
C LYS A 3 -16.87 -1.66 -3.23
N ILE A 4 -17.19 -2.43 -2.19
CA ILE A 4 -16.54 -2.31 -0.87
C ILE A 4 -15.12 -2.85 -0.94
N LEU A 5 -14.94 -4.00 -1.60
CA LEU A 5 -13.63 -4.64 -1.72
C LEU A 5 -12.68 -3.81 -2.59
N THR A 6 -13.18 -3.17 -3.66
CA THR A 6 -12.43 -2.21 -4.46
C THR A 6 -11.99 -1.01 -3.61
N ALA A 7 -12.90 -0.45 -2.80
CA ALA A 7 -12.58 0.67 -1.91
C ALA A 7 -11.50 0.30 -0.87
N ILE A 8 -11.56 -0.91 -0.32
CA ILE A 8 -10.54 -1.45 0.58
C ILE A 8 -9.18 -1.58 -0.14
N GLY A 9 -9.17 -2.13 -1.35
CA GLY A 9 -7.96 -2.23 -2.17
C GLY A 9 -7.30 -0.87 -2.42
N PHE A 10 -8.11 0.15 -2.74
CA PHE A 10 -7.61 1.52 -2.90
C PHE A 10 -7.07 2.13 -1.60
N ALA A 11 -7.73 1.89 -0.46
CA ALA A 11 -7.25 2.38 0.84
C ALA A 11 -5.86 1.81 1.18
N PHE A 12 -5.63 0.52 0.94
CA PHE A 12 -4.33 -0.12 1.10
C PHE A 12 -3.27 0.45 0.16
N LEU A 13 -3.64 0.75 -1.09
CA LEU A 13 -2.75 1.33 -2.09
C LEU A 13 -2.32 2.76 -1.71
N ILE A 14 -3.25 3.58 -1.23
CA ILE A 14 -2.98 4.93 -0.71
C ILE A 14 -2.06 4.87 0.52
N SER A 15 -2.31 3.95 1.45
CA SER A 15 -1.45 3.74 2.62
C SER A 15 -0.01 3.40 2.22
N GLY A 16 0.15 2.59 1.17
CA GLY A 16 1.44 2.31 0.55
C GLY A 16 2.18 3.55 0.06
N ILE A 17 1.48 4.39 -0.71
CA ILE A 17 2.03 5.65 -1.25
C ILE A 17 2.45 6.59 -0.12
N VAL A 18 1.62 6.75 0.91
CA VAL A 18 1.95 7.57 2.09
C VAL A 18 3.20 7.04 2.79
N GLY A 19 3.35 5.71 2.90
CA GLY A 19 4.54 5.08 3.43
C GLY A 19 5.82 5.40 2.68
N VAL A 20 5.76 5.54 1.34
CA VAL A 20 6.91 5.97 0.53
C VAL A 20 7.33 7.40 0.90
N TYR A 21 6.38 8.32 1.06
CA TYR A 21 6.69 9.68 1.51
C TYR A 21 7.32 9.72 2.91
N MET A 22 6.80 8.92 3.84
CA MET A 22 7.39 8.79 5.19
C MET A 22 8.80 8.19 5.13
N THR A 23 9.02 7.18 4.28
CA THR A 23 10.32 6.55 4.07
C THR A 23 11.35 7.58 3.60
N ILE A 24 10.99 8.44 2.62
CA ILE A 24 11.86 9.52 2.14
C ILE A 24 12.21 10.49 3.28
N GLY A 25 11.23 10.88 4.10
CA GLY A 25 11.47 11.76 5.26
C GLY A 25 12.43 11.16 6.28
N LEU A 26 12.27 9.87 6.61
CA LEU A 26 13.13 9.16 7.56
C LEU A 26 14.55 8.97 7.02
N LEU A 27 14.69 8.71 5.72
CA LEU A 27 15.99 8.66 5.04
C LEU A 27 16.73 10.00 5.14
N GLN A 28 16.03 11.12 4.93
CA GLN A 28 16.60 12.45 5.08
C GLN A 28 17.06 12.75 6.52
N TRP A 29 16.38 12.15 7.50
CA TRP A 29 16.69 12.34 8.93
C TRP A 29 17.70 11.30 9.46
N GLY A 30 18.21 10.41 8.60
CA GLY A 30 19.18 9.39 8.97
C GLY A 30 18.65 8.32 9.94
N SER A 31 17.32 8.21 10.11
CA SER A 31 16.72 7.21 10.99
C SER A 31 16.63 5.86 10.28
N SER A 32 17.09 4.78 10.90
CA SER A 32 16.95 3.41 10.38
C SER A 32 15.50 2.91 10.29
N ASP A 33 14.54 3.61 10.90
CA ASP A 33 13.13 3.23 10.90
C ASP A 33 12.52 3.24 9.50
N TRP A 34 13.17 3.90 8.53
CA TRP A 34 12.76 3.90 7.12
C TRP A 34 12.62 2.47 6.56
N VAL A 35 13.43 1.52 7.04
CA VAL A 35 13.39 0.11 6.62
C VAL A 35 12.09 -0.57 7.05
N LEU A 36 11.66 -0.33 8.29
CA LEU A 36 10.42 -0.90 8.81
C LEU A 36 9.21 -0.31 8.07
N VAL A 37 9.25 1.00 7.83
CA VAL A 37 8.17 1.73 7.15
C VAL A 37 8.03 1.26 5.71
N ILE A 38 9.12 1.14 4.95
CA ILE A 38 9.05 0.71 3.54
C ILE A 38 8.56 -0.73 3.40
N ILE A 39 8.96 -1.63 4.31
CA ILE A 39 8.48 -3.02 4.30
C ILE A 39 6.99 -3.07 4.63
N THR A 40 6.56 -2.40 5.69
CA THR A 40 5.17 -2.44 6.16
C THR A 40 4.24 -1.82 5.11
N CYS A 41 4.54 -0.59 4.68
CA CYS A 41 3.72 0.11 3.69
C CYS A 41 3.83 -0.50 2.30
N GLY A 42 4.99 -1.03 1.91
CA GLY A 42 5.15 -1.77 0.65
C GLY A 42 4.29 -3.03 0.62
N THR A 43 4.21 -3.76 1.75
CA THR A 43 3.35 -4.95 1.87
C THR A 43 1.87 -4.57 1.78
N LEU A 44 1.46 -3.48 2.43
CA LEU A 44 0.09 -2.96 2.32
C LEU A 44 -0.24 -2.55 0.88
N ALA A 45 0.68 -1.87 0.19
CA ALA A 45 0.51 -1.49 -1.21
C ALA A 45 0.31 -2.72 -2.11
N ALA A 46 1.15 -3.75 -1.93
CA ALA A 46 1.08 -4.99 -2.68
C ALA A 46 -0.23 -5.75 -2.43
N ALA A 47 -0.69 -5.80 -1.17
CA ALA A 47 -1.98 -6.40 -0.83
C ALA A 47 -3.15 -5.65 -1.49
N GLY A 48 -3.14 -4.31 -1.45
CA GLY A 48 -4.16 -3.48 -2.12
C GLY A 48 -4.21 -3.71 -3.63
N LEU A 49 -3.03 -3.75 -4.27
CA LEU A 49 -2.89 -4.09 -5.70
C LEU A 49 -3.42 -5.49 -6.01
N GLY A 50 -3.10 -6.48 -5.18
CA GLY A 50 -3.58 -7.86 -5.33
C GLY A 50 -5.10 -7.96 -5.24
N ILE A 51 -5.74 -7.21 -4.33
CA ILE A 51 -7.20 -7.14 -4.21
C ILE A 51 -7.81 -6.53 -5.48
N ILE A 52 -7.25 -5.42 -5.98
CA ILE A 52 -7.76 -4.74 -7.18
C ILE A 52 -7.62 -5.64 -8.41
N ILE A 53 -6.46 -6.26 -8.61
CA ILE A 53 -6.22 -7.18 -9.73
C ILE A 53 -7.14 -8.39 -9.62
N GLY A 54 -7.26 -8.99 -8.43
CA GLY A 54 -8.15 -10.12 -8.18
C GLY A 54 -9.60 -9.79 -8.54
N LEU A 55 -10.08 -8.61 -8.12
CA LEU A 55 -11.40 -8.12 -8.46
C LEU A 55 -11.58 -7.98 -9.97
N ILE A 56 -10.63 -7.38 -10.68
CA ILE A 56 -10.68 -7.23 -12.15
C ILE A 56 -10.82 -8.60 -12.83
N LEU A 57 -10.08 -9.61 -12.35
CA LEU A 57 -10.10 -10.97 -12.93
C LEU A 57 -11.38 -11.75 -12.59
N THR A 58 -12.06 -11.43 -11.48
CA THR A 58 -13.29 -12.10 -11.05
C THR A 58 -14.59 -11.38 -11.45
N LEU A 59 -14.49 -10.18 -12.03
CA LEU A 59 -15.63 -9.34 -12.43
C LEU A 59 -16.16 -9.66 -13.84
N ASP A 60 -15.77 -10.80 -14.42
CA ASP A 60 -16.30 -11.34 -15.69
C ASP A 60 -17.75 -11.85 -15.53
#